data_AF-A0A381W9G2-F1
#
_entry.id   AF-A0A381W9G2-F1
#
_cell.length_a   1.000
_cell.length_b   1.000
_cell.length_c   1.000
_cell.angle_alpha   90.00
_cell.angle_beta   90.00
_cell.angle_gamma   90.00
#
_symmetry.space_group_name_H-M   'P 1'
#
loop_
_entity.id
_entity.type
_entity.pdbx_description
1 polymer ?
#
loop_
_entity_poly.entity_id
_entity_poly.type
_entity_poly.pdbx_seq_one_letter_code
_entity_poly.pdbx_strand_id
1 'polypeptide(L)' 'MDVPISEINDESSPESIESWDSFNSYVLLDELETEFKTEFSIDEVVETKNVADIKKYLKKHGIELND' A
#
# COMPACT_ATOMS: atom_id res chain seq x y z
N MET A 1 6.71 9.91 -3.49
CA MET A 1 7.15 9.93 -2.07
C MET A 1 8.66 9.91 -2.02
N ASP A 2 9.27 10.78 -1.22
CA ASP A 2 10.70 10.72 -0.91
C ASP A 2 10.85 10.19 0.52
N VAL A 3 10.37 8.97 0.75
CA VAL A 3 10.45 8.29 2.05
C VAL A 3 11.39 7.10 1.88
N PRO A 4 12.45 6.98 2.68
CA PRO A 4 13.35 5.85 2.56
C PRO A 4 12.61 4.55 2.88
N ILE A 5 12.89 3.49 2.12
CA ILE A 5 12.35 2.15 2.38
C ILE A 5 12.61 1.65 3.81
N SER A 6 13.65 2.18 4.47
CA SER A 6 13.98 1.85 5.86
C SER A 6 13.00 2.44 6.87
N GLU A 7 12.24 3.47 6.50
CA GLU A 7 11.17 4.04 7.32
C GLU A 7 9.80 3.45 6.96
N ILE A 8 9.69 2.77 5.83
CA ILE A 8 8.48 2.05 5.45
C ILE A 8 8.50 0.64 6.05
N ASN A 9 7.61 0.42 6.99
CA ASN A 9 7.36 -0.87 7.63
C ASN A 9 5.87 -1.24 7.55
N ASP A 10 5.51 -2.43 8.01
CA ASP A 10 4.13 -2.93 7.98
C ASP A 10 3.16 -2.02 8.78
N GLU A 11 3.67 -1.35 9.81
CA GLU A 11 2.92 -0.40 10.64
C GLU A 11 2.84 1.01 10.04
N SER A 12 3.56 1.27 8.94
CA SER A 12 3.57 2.56 8.28
C SER A 12 2.20 2.87 7.71
N SER A 13 1.72 4.06 8.02
CA SER A 13 0.42 4.58 7.64
C SER A 13 0.54 6.05 7.23
N PRO A 14 -0.46 6.62 6.53
CA PRO A 14 -0.60 8.05 6.32
C PRO A 14 -0.50 8.89 7.60
N GLU A 15 -0.83 8.31 8.76
CA GLU A 15 -0.71 8.99 10.05
C GLU A 15 0.72 9.00 10.61
N SER A 16 1.52 7.98 10.27
CA SER A 16 2.91 7.83 10.74
C SER A 16 3.90 8.48 9.78
N ILE A 17 3.62 8.43 8.47
CA ILE A 17 4.44 9.01 7.41
C ILE A 17 3.73 10.25 6.89
N GLU A 18 4.23 11.43 7.26
CA GLU A 18 3.66 12.72 6.83
C GLU A 18 3.68 12.88 5.30
N SER A 19 4.64 12.27 4.61
CA SER A 19 4.68 12.26 3.13
C SER A 19 3.60 11.35 2.51
N TRP A 20 2.95 10.48 3.28
CA TRP A 20 1.89 9.59 2.84
C TRP A 20 0.52 10.24 2.99
N ASP A 21 0.33 11.40 2.37
CA ASP A 21 -0.99 12.03 2.27
C ASP A 21 -2.00 11.23 1.43
N SER A 22 -3.28 11.60 1.50
CA SER A 22 -4.38 10.97 0.74
C SER A 22 -4.13 10.88 -0.78
N PHE A 23 -3.30 11.76 -1.32
CA PHE A 23 -2.88 11.69 -2.73
C PHE A 23 -1.82 10.61 -2.95
N ASN A 24 -0.80 10.56 -2.10
CA ASN A 24 0.25 9.55 -2.22
C ASN A 24 -0.28 8.15 -1.90
N SER A 25 -1.32 8.00 -1.06
CA SER A 25 -1.97 6.70 -0.86
C SER A 25 -2.64 6.18 -2.12
N TYR A 26 -3.30 7.06 -2.88
CA TYR A 26 -3.88 6.69 -4.17
C TYR A 26 -2.81 6.34 -5.20
N VAL A 27 -1.74 7.15 -5.31
CA VAL A 27 -0.63 6.87 -6.23
C VAL A 27 0.06 5.55 -5.89
N LEU A 28 0.30 5.27 -4.61
CA LEU A 28 0.86 3.98 -4.16
C LEU A 28 -0.01 2.81 -4.62
N LEU A 29 -1.32 2.90 -4.40
CA LEU A 29 -2.24 1.85 -4.81
C LEU A 29 -2.25 1.67 -6.33
N ASP A 30 -2.33 2.76 -7.10
CA ASP A 30 -2.30 2.72 -8.58
C ASP A 30 -0.99 2.09 -9.12
N GLU A 31 0.16 2.43 -8.53
CA GLU A 31 1.45 1.83 -8.87
C GLU A 31 1.46 0.33 -8.53
N LEU A 32 0.94 -0.06 -7.37
CA LEU A 32 0.82 -1.46 -6.98
C LEU A 32 -0.12 -2.21 -7.93
N GLU A 33 -1.28 -1.67 -8.26
CA GLU A 33 -2.23 -2.25 -9.22
C GLU A 33 -1.57 -2.50 -10.57
N THR A 34 -0.79 -1.53 -11.04
CA THR A 34 -0.06 -1.62 -12.31
C THR A 34 1.08 -2.65 -12.27
N GLU A 35 1.92 -2.60 -11.23
CA GLU A 35 3.08 -3.50 -11.06
C GLU A 35 2.62 -4.95 -10.87
N PHE A 36 1.62 -5.15 -10.03
CA PHE A 36 1.10 -6.46 -9.67
C PHE A 36 0.00 -6.94 -10.61
N LYS A 37 -0.44 -6.10 -11.55
CA LYS A 37 -1.56 -6.37 -12.47
C LYS A 37 -2.81 -6.85 -11.73
N THR A 38 -3.12 -6.17 -10.64
CA THR A 38 -4.30 -6.42 -9.79
C THR A 38 -5.14 -5.16 -9.73
N GLU A 39 -6.40 -5.27 -9.36
CA GLU A 39 -7.27 -4.13 -9.06
C GLU A 39 -7.79 -4.26 -7.63
N PHE A 40 -7.52 -3.24 -6.80
CA PHE A 40 -8.09 -3.13 -5.46
C PHE A 40 -9.48 -2.54 -5.57
N SER A 41 -10.42 -3.12 -4.83
CA SER A 41 -11.75 -2.52 -4.70
C SER A 41 -11.70 -1.26 -3.82
N ILE A 42 -12.61 -0.32 -4.05
CA ILE A 42 -12.72 0.90 -3.21
C ILE A 42 -12.84 0.54 -1.72
N ASP A 43 -13.60 -0.51 -1.37
CA ASP A 43 -13.67 -1.02 0.00
C ASP A 43 -12.29 -1.44 0.53
N GLU A 44 -11.50 -2.18 -0.26
CA GLU A 44 -10.15 -2.62 0.14
C GLU A 44 -9.22 -1.42 0.31
N VAL A 45 -9.28 -0.44 -0.60
CA VAL A 45 -8.51 0.80 -0.51
C VAL A 45 -8.87 1.60 0.75
N VAL A 46 -10.16 1.68 1.09
CA VAL A 46 -10.64 2.40 2.29
C VAL A 46 -10.31 1.63 3.59
N GLU A 47 -10.33 0.30 3.54
CA GLU A 47 -9.89 -0.54 4.66
C GLU A 47 -8.36 -0.54 4.81
N THR A 48 -7.62 -0.30 3.73
CA THR A 48 -6.17 -0.26 3.71
C THR A 48 -5.67 1.02 4.39
N LYS A 49 -5.22 0.88 5.64
CA LYS A 49 -4.72 2.00 6.44
C LYS A 49 -3.21 2.01 6.59
N ASN A 50 -2.55 0.91 6.25
CA ASN A 50 -1.11 0.75 6.43
C ASN A 50 -0.54 -0.22 5.39
N VAL A 51 0.78 -0.33 5.36
CA VAL A 51 1.47 -1.25 4.44
C VAL A 51 1.09 -2.70 4.73
N ALA A 52 0.87 -3.09 5.99
CA ALA A 52 0.46 -4.45 6.33
C ALA A 52 -0.83 -4.87 5.63
N ASP A 53 -1.83 -3.98 5.61
CA ASP A 53 -3.11 -4.21 4.94
C ASP A 53 -2.90 -4.36 3.43
N ILE A 54 -2.12 -3.49 2.79
CA ILE A 54 -1.75 -3.62 1.37
C ILE A 54 -1.18 -5.00 1.09
N LYS A 55 -0.15 -5.42 1.84
CA LYS A 55 0.51 -6.72 1.68
C LYS A 55 -0.47 -7.88 1.86
N LYS A 56 -1.40 -7.75 2.80
CA LYS A 56 -2.44 -8.74 3.08
C LYS A 56 -3.44 -8.87 1.93
N TYR A 57 -3.89 -7.75 1.37
CA TYR A 57 -4.78 -7.75 0.21
C TYR A 57 -4.07 -8.29 -1.04
N LEU A 58 -2.81 -7.89 -1.29
CA LEU A 58 -1.98 -8.48 -2.35
C LEU A 58 -1.92 -10.01 -2.22
N LYS A 59 -1.59 -10.54 -1.03
CA LYS A 59 -1.60 -11.99 -0.79
C LYS A 59 -2.95 -12.63 -1.02
N LYS A 60 -4.04 -11.95 -0.64
CA LYS A 60 -5.41 -12.43 -0.84
C LYS A 60 -5.76 -12.51 -2.33
N HIS A 61 -5.22 -11.61 -3.15
CA HIS A 61 -5.31 -11.63 -4.62
C HIS A 61 -4.38 -12.66 -5.27
N GLY A 62 -3.60 -13.42 -4.48
CA GLY A 62 -2.69 -14.47 -4.97
C GLY A 62 -1.27 -13.97 -5.24
N ILE A 63 -0.91 -12.81 -4.71
CA ILE A 63 0.37 -12.15 -4.95
C ILE A 63 1.31 -12.44 -3.79
N GLU A 64 2.29 -13.30 -4.04
CA GLU A 64 3.32 -13.64 -3.08
C GLU A 64 4.48 -12.65 -3.15
N LEU A 65 4.47 -11.69 -2.21
CA LEU A 65 5.62 -10.84 -1.93
C LEU A 65 6.70 -11.71 -1.26
N ASN A 66 7.71 -12.11 -2.02
CA ASN A 66 8.92 -12.72 -1.47
C ASN A 66 9.78 -11.59 -0.89
N ASP A 67 9.81 -11.49 0.44
CA ASP A 67 10.67 -10.60 1.22
C ASP A 67 12.12 -11.13 1.26
#